data_AF-A0A022Q4J8-F1
#
_entry.id   AF-A0A022Q4J8-F1
#
_cell.length_a   1.000
_cell.length_b   1.000
_cell.length_c   1.000
_cell.angle_alpha   90.00
_cell.angle_beta   90.00
_cell.angle_gamma   90.00
#
_symmetry.space_group_name_H-M   'P 1'
#
loop_
_entity.id
_entity.type
_entity.pdbx_description
1 polymer ?
#
loop_
_entity_poly.entity_id
_entity_poly.type
_entity_poly.pdbx_seq_one_letter_code
_entity_poly.pdbx_strand_id
1 'polypeptide(L)'
;RKDNLGYAFVNLTSAAAAKKFKRILHNFKWESISKNALYIFISKKKQGKEALIKRFENSIFSCDNMDFLPVVLDPPRNGWGSNRAPPVVLGTVHRARSISKFR
;
A
#
# COMPACT_ATOMS: atom_id res chain seq x y z
N ARG A 1 7.00 9.40 16.13
CA ARG A 1 7.01 7.93 15.89
C ARG A 1 6.92 7.71 14.39
N LYS A 2 7.79 6.87 13.81
CA LYS A 2 7.77 6.50 12.38
C LYS A 2 7.09 5.14 12.24
N ASP A 3 5.78 5.12 12.44
CA ASP A 3 5.00 3.88 12.45
C ASP A 3 3.88 3.94 11.40
N ASN A 4 3.43 2.77 10.94
CA ASN A 4 2.26 2.68 10.06
C ASN A 4 0.97 2.96 10.84
N LEU A 5 -0.12 3.23 10.11
CA LEU A 5 -1.44 3.53 10.70
C LEU A 5 -2.20 2.28 11.17
N GLY A 6 -1.62 1.08 11.07
CA GLY A 6 -2.28 -0.18 11.44
C GLY A 6 -3.21 -0.77 10.39
N TYR A 7 -3.25 -0.21 9.17
CA TYR A 7 -4.03 -0.74 8.05
C TYR A 7 -3.34 -0.51 6.71
N ALA A 8 -3.75 -1.27 5.70
CA ALA A 8 -3.26 -1.15 4.32
C ALA A 8 -4.36 -1.45 3.30
N PHE A 9 -4.19 -0.91 2.10
CA PHE A 9 -4.99 -1.27 0.93
C PHE A 9 -4.16 -2.17 0.01
N VAL A 10 -4.76 -3.27 -0.46
CA VAL A 10 -4.14 -4.19 -1.42
C VAL A 10 -5.14 -4.48 -2.52
N ASN A 11 -4.72 -4.35 -3.78
CA ASN A 11 -5.50 -4.76 -4.93
C ASN A 11 -4.92 -6.04 -5.52
N LEU A 12 -5.76 -7.07 -5.62
CA LEU A 12 -5.39 -8.36 -6.21
C LEU A 12 -5.95 -8.46 -7.62
N THR A 13 -5.30 -9.28 -8.47
CA THR A 13 -5.62 -9.38 -9.90
C THR A 13 -6.95 -10.09 -10.19
N SER A 14 -7.53 -10.80 -9.21
CA SER A 14 -8.84 -11.42 -9.36
C SER A 14 -9.64 -11.44 -8.06
N ALA A 15 -10.97 -11.45 -8.20
CA ALA A 15 -11.88 -11.60 -7.05
C ALA A 15 -11.67 -12.94 -6.32
N ALA A 16 -11.32 -14.00 -7.05
CA ALA A 16 -11.00 -15.30 -6.47
C ALA A 16 -9.74 -15.23 -5.58
N ALA A 17 -8.69 -14.54 -6.03
CA ALA A 17 -7.49 -14.30 -5.23
C ALA A 17 -7.82 -13.50 -3.96
N ALA A 18 -8.66 -12.46 -4.05
CA ALA A 18 -9.09 -11.67 -2.88
C ALA A 18 -9.88 -12.49 -1.86
N LYS A 19 -10.81 -13.33 -2.33
CA LYS A 19 -11.56 -14.26 -1.46
C LYS A 19 -10.62 -15.27 -0.78
N LYS A 20 -9.68 -15.86 -1.54
CA LYS A 20 -8.67 -16.80 -0.98
C LYS A 20 -7.77 -16.12 0.04
N PHE A 21 -7.28 -14.92 -0.26
CA PHE A 21 -6.44 -14.10 0.63
C PHE A 21 -7.16 -13.80 1.94
N LYS A 22 -8.40 -13.32 1.87
CA LYS A 22 -9.24 -13.09 3.06
C LYS A 22 -9.43 -14.38 3.86
N ARG A 23 -9.78 -15.49 3.22
CA ARG A 23 -10.03 -16.77 3.91
C ARG A 23 -8.81 -17.25 4.70
N ILE A 24 -7.60 -17.05 4.18
CA ILE A 24 -6.36 -17.54 4.80
C ILE A 24 -5.90 -16.61 5.93
N LEU A 25 -5.94 -15.29 5.70
CA LEU A 25 -5.28 -14.31 6.57
C LEU A 25 -6.23 -13.58 7.52
N HIS A 26 -7.54 -13.72 7.36
CA HIS A 26 -8.49 -13.16 8.31
C HIS A 26 -8.36 -13.87 9.66
N ASN A 27 -8.26 -13.08 10.73
CA ASN A 27 -7.92 -13.50 12.10
C ASN A 27 -6.51 -14.07 12.27
N PHE A 28 -5.63 -13.95 11.28
CA PHE A 28 -4.22 -14.37 11.42
C PHE A 28 -3.51 -13.47 12.43
N LYS A 29 -2.71 -14.06 13.33
CA LYS A 29 -1.91 -13.32 14.31
C LYS A 29 -0.45 -13.30 13.89
N TRP A 30 0.12 -12.11 13.82
CA TRP A 30 1.55 -11.92 13.60
C TRP A 30 2.27 -12.01 14.94
N GLU A 31 2.41 -13.22 15.50
CA GLU A 31 2.83 -13.45 16.89
C GLU A 31 4.14 -12.73 17.29
N SER A 32 5.03 -12.48 16.34
CA SER A 32 6.30 -11.77 16.55
C SER A 32 6.20 -10.23 16.50
N ILE A 33 5.10 -9.66 15.99
CA ILE A 33 4.99 -8.23 15.66
C ILE A 33 3.78 -7.58 16.36
N SER A 34 2.70 -8.32 16.58
CA SER A 34 1.47 -7.80 17.18
C SER A 34 0.68 -8.89 17.88
N LYS A 35 0.09 -8.53 19.03
CA LYS A 35 -0.88 -9.38 19.74
C LYS A 35 -2.25 -9.37 19.06
N ASN A 36 -2.51 -8.41 18.18
CA ASN A 36 -3.79 -8.23 17.51
C ASN A 36 -3.89 -9.11 16.26
N ALA A 37 -5.08 -9.66 16.03
CA ALA A 37 -5.39 -10.40 14.82
C ALA A 37 -5.60 -9.45 13.62
N LEU A 38 -5.20 -9.90 12.43
CA LEU A 38 -5.43 -9.20 11.17
C LEU A 38 -6.89 -9.33 10.74
N TYR A 39 -7.55 -8.21 10.46
CA TYR A 39 -8.90 -8.19 9.90
C TYR A 39 -8.87 -7.74 8.44
N ILE A 40 -9.53 -8.52 7.57
CA ILE A 40 -9.56 -8.26 6.12
C ILE A 40 -10.98 -7.96 5.66
N PHE A 41 -11.16 -6.77 5.10
CA PHE A 41 -12.40 -6.30 4.52
C PHE A 41 -12.26 -6.17 3.01
N ILE A 42 -13.26 -6.66 2.27
CA ILE A 42 -13.35 -6.43 0.82
C ILE A 42 -14.17 -5.16 0.65
N SER A 43 -13.52 -4.07 0.24
CA SER A 43 -14.20 -2.79 0.04
C SER A 43 -15.25 -2.89 -1.06
N LYS A 44 -16.46 -2.37 -0.79
CA LYS A 44 -17.52 -2.18 -1.80
C LYS A 44 -17.42 -0.84 -2.53
N LYS A 45 -16.65 0.12 -2.00
CA LYS A 45 -16.52 1.48 -2.54
C LYS A 45 -15.14 1.64 -3.20
N LYS A 46 -15.10 2.16 -4.43
CA LYS A 46 -13.89 2.45 -5.23
C LYS A 46 -12.91 1.27 -5.25
N GLN A 47 -13.34 0.18 -5.90
CA GLN A 47 -12.56 -1.05 -6.09
C GLN A 47 -11.86 -1.03 -7.46
N GLY A 48 -10.68 -1.66 -7.54
CA GLY A 48 -9.92 -1.82 -8.79
C GLY A 48 -8.61 -1.04 -8.81
N LYS A 49 -7.66 -1.51 -9.63
CA LYS A 49 -6.31 -0.95 -9.75
C LYS A 49 -6.38 0.51 -10.21
N GLU A 50 -7.15 0.77 -11.25
CA GLU A 50 -7.26 2.07 -11.92
C GLU A 50 -7.88 3.11 -10.99
N ALA A 51 -8.89 2.72 -10.22
CA ALA A 51 -9.53 3.60 -9.23
C ALA A 51 -8.58 3.99 -8.10
N LEU A 52 -7.71 3.07 -7.65
CA LEU A 52 -6.69 3.37 -6.64
C LEU A 52 -5.56 4.21 -7.21
N ILE A 53 -5.11 3.94 -8.43
CA ILE A 53 -4.10 4.77 -9.12
C ILE A 53 -4.60 6.21 -9.21
N LYS A 54 -5.79 6.43 -9.80
CA LYS A 54 -6.39 7.76 -9.93
C LYS A 54 -6.57 8.47 -8.58
N ARG A 55 -6.82 7.72 -7.51
CA ARG A 55 -6.93 8.28 -6.16
C ARG A 55 -5.59 8.76 -5.61
N PHE A 56 -4.53 7.98 -5.82
CA PHE A 56 -3.25 8.21 -5.15
C PHE A 56 -2.20 8.93 -5.98
N GLU A 57 -2.31 8.93 -7.32
CA GLU A 57 -1.31 9.54 -8.23
C GLU A 57 -1.05 11.02 -7.93
N ASN A 58 -2.07 11.77 -7.53
CA ASN A 58 -1.98 13.20 -7.20
C ASN A 58 -2.03 13.47 -5.68
N SER A 59 -1.92 12.44 -4.85
CA SER A 59 -1.95 12.60 -3.39
C SER A 59 -0.60 13.05 -2.84
N ILE A 60 -0.64 13.92 -1.82
CA ILE A 60 0.54 14.30 -1.03
C ILE A 60 0.47 13.54 0.31
N PHE A 61 1.49 12.73 0.57
CA PHE A 61 1.58 11.93 1.79
C PHE A 61 2.45 12.65 2.81
N SER A 62 1.96 12.69 4.06
CA SER A 62 2.71 13.25 5.20
C SER A 62 3.76 12.25 5.68
N CYS A 63 4.73 11.96 4.83
CA CYS A 63 5.89 11.13 5.10
C CYS A 63 7.14 11.75 4.47
N ASP A 64 8.32 11.27 4.86
CA ASP A 64 9.62 11.80 4.46
C ASP A 64 10.42 10.86 3.52
N ASN A 65 9.90 9.66 3.25
CA ASN A 65 10.53 8.67 2.38
C ASN A 65 9.54 8.19 1.29
N MET A 66 10.02 8.13 0.04
CA MET A 66 9.29 7.59 -1.11
C MET A 66 8.96 6.09 -0.95
N ASP A 67 9.74 5.34 -0.17
CA ASP A 67 9.46 3.92 0.12
C ASP A 67 8.16 3.70 0.90
N PHE A 68 7.60 4.76 1.51
CA PHE A 68 6.33 4.70 2.24
C PHE A 68 5.12 5.02 1.37
N LEU A 69 5.34 5.39 0.11
CA LEU A 69 4.27 5.73 -0.82
C LEU A 69 3.61 4.45 -1.39
N PRO A 70 2.34 4.52 -1.83
CA PRO A 70 1.70 3.41 -2.51
C PRO A 70 2.46 3.03 -3.78
N VAL A 71 2.47 1.74 -4.11
CA VAL A 71 3.15 1.23 -5.30
C VAL A 71 2.24 0.38 -6.17
N VAL A 72 2.47 0.44 -7.48
CA VAL A 72 1.90 -0.47 -8.47
C VAL A 72 2.97 -1.47 -8.90
N LEU A 73 2.61 -2.75 -8.88
CA LEU A 73 3.45 -3.81 -9.39
C LEU A 73 3.03 -4.12 -10.82
N ASP A 74 3.92 -3.84 -11.77
CA ASP A 74 3.72 -4.14 -13.18
C ASP A 74 4.96 -4.84 -13.75
N PRO A 75 4.88 -6.12 -14.15
CA PRO A 75 3.70 -6.97 -14.11
C PRO A 75 3.26 -7.32 -12.66
N PRO A 76 1.99 -7.73 -12.46
CA PRO A 76 1.52 -8.24 -11.17
C PRO A 76 2.36 -9.43 -10.69
N ARG A 77 2.64 -9.50 -9.38
CA ARG A 77 3.53 -10.50 -8.80
C ARG A 77 2.76 -11.51 -7.97
N ASN A 78 3.12 -12.79 -8.09
CA ASN A 78 2.59 -13.89 -7.28
C ASN A 78 3.57 -14.33 -6.17
N GLY A 79 4.70 -13.63 -6.01
CA GLY A 79 5.75 -13.94 -5.04
C GLY A 79 6.80 -14.94 -5.55
N TRP A 80 6.63 -15.52 -6.74
CA TRP A 80 7.58 -16.44 -7.37
C TRP A 80 8.31 -15.76 -8.53
N GLY A 81 9.63 -15.97 -8.63
CA GLY A 81 10.48 -15.43 -9.71
C GLY A 81 11.40 -14.27 -9.31
N SER A 82 12.55 -14.20 -10.01
CA SER A 82 13.65 -13.25 -9.81
C SER A 82 13.52 -11.97 -10.65
N ASN A 83 12.78 -11.99 -11.76
CA ASN A 83 12.70 -10.84 -12.66
C ASN A 83 11.57 -9.88 -12.24
N ARG A 84 11.87 -9.01 -11.27
CA ARG A 84 10.93 -8.02 -10.76
C ARG A 84 11.33 -6.64 -11.29
N ALA A 85 10.65 -6.16 -12.32
CA ALA A 85 10.72 -4.76 -12.70
C ALA A 85 10.44 -3.88 -11.46
N PRO A 86 11.13 -2.73 -11.27
CA PRO A 86 10.91 -1.88 -10.10
C PRO A 86 9.43 -1.48 -9.94
N PRO A 87 8.89 -1.41 -8.70
CA PRO A 87 7.54 -0.90 -8.48
C PRO A 87 7.38 0.54 -8.97
N VAL A 88 6.22 0.87 -9.53
CA VAL A 88 5.88 2.25 -9.87
C VAL A 88 5.30 2.93 -8.64
N VAL A 89 5.94 3.99 -8.18
CA VAL A 89 5.53 4.77 -7.00
C VAL A 89 4.42 5.75 -7.36
N LEU A 90 3.40 5.90 -6.49
CA LEU A 90 2.29 6.82 -6.66
C LEU A 90 2.33 7.97 -5.65
N GLY A 91 1.98 9.17 -6.11
CA GLY A 91 1.89 10.36 -5.28
C GLY A 91 3.24 10.99 -4.97
N THR A 92 3.26 11.87 -3.98
CA THR A 92 4.46 12.62 -3.57
C THR A 92 4.56 12.70 -2.05
N VAL A 93 5.78 12.87 -1.55
CA VAL A 93 6.04 13.15 -0.13
C VAL A 93 5.88 14.64 0.16
N HIS A 94 5.46 14.98 1.38
CA HIS A 94 5.43 16.36 1.84
C HIS A 94 6.88 16.86 1.96
N ARG A 95 7.39 17.59 0.95
CA ARG A 95 8.65 18.32 1.09
C ARG A 95 8.46 19.33 2.21
N ALA A 96 9.26 19.23 3.27
CA ALA A 96 9.42 20.34 4.19
C ALA A 96 9.78 21.56 3.33
N ARG A 97 8.98 22.63 3.39
CA ARG A 97 9.34 23.89 2.74
C ARG A 97 10.73 24.24 3.27
N SER A 98 11.74 24.25 2.41
CA SER A 98 12.97 24.96 2.70
C SER A 98 12.55 26.40 2.98
N ILE A 99 12.56 26.80 4.26
CA ILE A 99 12.49 28.21 4.60
C ILE A 99 13.79 28.76 4.05
N SER A 100 13.74 29.32 2.83
CA SER A 100 14.74 30.27 2.39
C SER A 100 14.67 31.42 3.38
N LYS A 101 15.52 31.37 4.42
CA LYS A 101 15.88 32.55 5.20
C LYS A 101 16.42 33.55 4.20
N PHE A 102 15.56 34.45 3.74
CA PHE A 102 16.02 35.66 3.09
C PHE A 102 16.84 36.43 4.12
N ARG A 103 18.01 36.81 3.64
CA ARG A 103 19.14 37.35 4.36
C ARG A 103 18.94 38.85 4.59
#